data_AF-A0A2G9YAD0-F1
#
_entry.id   AF-A0A2G9YAD0-F1
#
_cell.length_a   1.000
_cell.length_b   1.000
_cell.length_c   1.000
_cell.angle_alpha   90.00
_cell.angle_beta   90.00
_cell.angle_gamma   90.00
#
_symmetry.space_group_name_H-M   'P 1'
#
loop_
_entity.id
_entity.type
_entity.pdbx_description
1 polymer ?
#
loop_
_entity_poly.entity_id
_entity_poly.type
_entity_poly.pdbx_seq_one_letter_code
_entity_poly.pdbx_strand_id
1 'polypeptide(L)'
;MKGLYFRLVGVLAIIGLSFWAFWPPKDKVKLGLDLQGGMQLVLQVKSPIETANVSATNLTDRTMEIIRNRVDSLGVAEPLLQKVGADRIMVQLPGIENSERALEVLGKTAFLEFKLVEDNPDLTKEALAGNVPAGYQLLYEYEKDTRGISQPSAPFLIQAEPLLTGQDLKNARLGYAEGALPVVDLEFNSAAGKKFAEITATNVNRRLAIVLDGIIQSAPVIRERIPGGRAQISGRFTTQEADTLAKILDAGALPAKIEVIDRTVVGPALGRDSINSGIKASLMGSIMVVAFMLLYYTAGGLVADFALALNILILLGFLAYFRA
;
A
#
# COMPACT_ATOMS: atom_id res chain seq x y z
N MET A 1 31.19 39.23 -36.05
CA MET A 1 31.01 39.43 -34.58
C MET A 1 29.61 39.11 -34.07
N LYS A 2 28.51 39.46 -34.77
CA LYS A 2 27.12 39.19 -34.31
C LYS A 2 26.81 37.71 -34.01
N GLY A 3 27.35 36.77 -34.79
CA GLY A 3 27.15 35.33 -34.55
C GLY A 3 27.86 34.76 -33.32
N LEU A 4 28.98 35.36 -32.90
CA LEU A 4 29.71 34.95 -31.69
C LEU A 4 28.97 35.41 -30.42
N TYR A 5 28.43 36.63 -30.45
CA TYR A 5 27.64 37.18 -29.36
C TYR A 5 26.38 36.34 -29.10
N PHE A 6 25.66 35.92 -30.14
CA PHE A 6 24.48 35.06 -30.00
C PHE A 6 24.81 33.70 -29.38
N ARG A 7 25.97 33.11 -29.73
CA ARG A 7 26.45 31.86 -29.14
C ARG A 7 26.80 32.01 -27.66
N LEU A 8 27.48 33.10 -27.30
CA LEU A 8 27.84 33.40 -25.90
C LEU A 8 26.60 33.63 -25.03
N VAL A 9 25.60 34.36 -25.55
CA VAL A 9 24.32 34.57 -24.86
C VAL A 9 23.58 33.25 -24.67
N GLY A 10 23.57 32.38 -25.69
CA GLY A 10 22.97 31.04 -25.58
C GLY A 10 23.63 30.17 -24.50
N VAL A 11 24.97 30.16 -24.45
CA VAL A 11 25.72 29.40 -23.44
C VAL A 11 25.45 29.93 -22.03
N LEU A 12 25.47 31.26 -21.83
CA LEU A 12 25.16 31.87 -20.53
C LEU A 12 23.72 31.61 -20.08
N ALA A 13 22.76 31.60 -21.01
CA ALA A 13 21.38 31.24 -20.71
C ALA A 13 21.25 29.78 -20.24
N ILE A 14 21.94 28.84 -20.90
CA ILE A 14 21.97 27.42 -20.51
C ILE A 14 22.60 27.25 -19.12
N ILE A 15 23.71 27.93 -18.83
CA ILE A 15 24.35 27.90 -17.50
C ILE A 15 23.38 28.42 -16.43
N GLY A 16 22.77 29.59 -16.66
CA GLY A 16 21.82 30.18 -15.72
C GLY A 16 20.61 29.28 -15.45
N LEU A 17 20.06 28.68 -16.50
CA LEU A 17 18.92 27.76 -16.41
C LEU A 17 19.31 26.45 -15.70
N SER A 18 20.50 25.92 -15.98
CA SER A 18 21.02 24.70 -15.33
C SER A 18 21.30 24.94 -13.84
N PHE A 19 21.86 26.09 -13.48
CA PHE A 19 22.10 26.47 -12.09
C PHE A 19 20.77 26.67 -11.33
N TRP A 20 19.80 27.34 -11.94
CA TRP A 20 18.45 27.49 -11.40
C TRP A 20 17.71 26.16 -11.25
N ALA A 21 17.88 25.25 -12.22
CA ALA A 21 17.31 23.91 -12.17
C ALA A 21 17.91 23.09 -11.02
N PHE A 22 19.22 23.17 -10.80
CA PHE A 22 19.92 22.37 -9.79
C PHE A 22 19.78 22.90 -8.35
N TRP A 23 19.72 24.22 -8.14
CA TRP A 23 19.69 24.80 -6.80
C TRP A 23 18.25 25.01 -6.28
N PRO A 24 17.91 24.68 -5.01
CA PRO A 24 18.70 23.92 -4.03
C PRO A 24 18.69 22.40 -4.30
N PRO A 25 19.83 21.71 -4.16
CA PRO A 25 19.98 20.30 -4.58
C PRO A 25 19.30 19.29 -3.66
N LYS A 26 19.02 19.66 -2.40
CA LYS A 26 18.42 18.76 -1.40
C LYS A 26 16.99 18.32 -1.72
N ASP A 27 16.27 19.12 -2.51
CA ASP A 27 14.84 18.91 -2.75
C ASP A 27 14.52 18.42 -4.17
N LYS A 28 15.55 18.29 -5.04
CA LYS A 28 15.36 18.07 -6.49
C LYS A 28 15.96 16.78 -7.04
N VAL A 29 16.82 16.10 -6.28
CA VAL A 29 17.38 14.80 -6.66
C VAL A 29 16.68 13.70 -5.86
N LYS A 30 16.03 12.77 -6.55
CA LYS A 30 15.35 11.64 -5.93
C LYS A 30 16.37 10.54 -5.63
N LEU A 31 16.37 10.05 -4.40
CA LEU A 31 17.27 9.00 -3.98
C LEU A 31 16.53 7.67 -4.05
N GLY A 32 17.16 6.66 -4.65
CA GLY A 32 16.63 5.30 -4.65
C GLY A 32 16.66 4.66 -3.25
N LEU A 33 16.04 3.47 -3.13
CA LEU A 33 15.99 2.69 -1.89
C LEU A 33 17.38 2.47 -1.26
N ASP A 34 18.40 2.25 -2.09
CA ASP A 34 19.78 1.99 -1.65
C ASP A 34 20.48 3.21 -1.03
N LEU A 35 19.98 4.42 -1.33
CA LEU A 35 20.58 5.69 -0.90
C LEU A 35 19.73 6.41 0.16
N GLN A 36 18.40 6.35 0.04
CA GLN A 36 17.48 6.96 1.00
C GLN A 36 17.10 6.01 2.15
N GLY A 37 17.31 4.70 1.97
CA GLY A 37 16.68 3.68 2.79
C GLY A 37 15.18 3.56 2.50
N GLY A 38 14.54 2.58 3.12
CA GLY A 38 13.10 2.32 2.96
C GLY A 38 12.76 0.84 3.07
N MET A 39 11.67 0.44 2.41
CA MET A 39 11.18 -0.93 2.47
C MET A 39 10.81 -1.46 1.09
N GLN A 40 11.14 -2.72 0.83
CA GLN A 40 10.69 -3.50 -0.31
C GLN A 40 9.86 -4.69 0.18
N LEU A 41 8.69 -4.88 -0.41
CA LEU A 41 7.78 -5.99 -0.14
C LEU A 41 7.51 -6.73 -1.46
N VAL A 42 7.46 -8.06 -1.39
CA VAL A 42 6.91 -8.88 -2.47
C VAL A 42 5.64 -9.52 -1.97
N LEU A 43 4.54 -9.14 -2.62
CA LEU A 43 3.18 -9.53 -2.29
C LEU A 43 2.70 -10.57 -3.30
N GLN A 44 2.17 -11.70 -2.85
CA GLN A 44 1.55 -12.72 -3.70
C GLN A 44 0.03 -12.64 -3.59
N VAL A 45 -0.65 -12.46 -4.72
CA VAL A 45 -2.12 -12.43 -4.82
C VAL A 45 -2.61 -13.87 -4.94
N LYS A 46 -3.31 -14.37 -3.92
CA LYS A 46 -3.96 -15.69 -3.95
C LYS A 46 -5.27 -15.58 -4.72
N SER A 47 -5.51 -16.48 -5.66
CA SER A 47 -6.81 -16.58 -6.32
C SER A 47 -7.87 -16.96 -5.28
N PRO A 48 -9.01 -16.26 -5.17
CA PRO A 48 -10.07 -16.61 -4.23
C PRO A 48 -10.75 -17.96 -4.57
N ILE A 49 -10.59 -18.44 -5.81
CA ILE A 49 -11.24 -19.66 -6.31
C ILE A 49 -10.30 -20.33 -7.32
N GLU A 50 -10.04 -21.63 -7.12
CA GLU A 50 -9.25 -22.50 -8.03
C GLU A 50 -9.96 -22.74 -9.39
N THR A 51 -11.25 -22.36 -9.49
CA THR A 51 -12.18 -22.72 -10.56
C THR A 51 -12.69 -21.53 -11.41
N ALA A 52 -12.34 -20.30 -11.08
CA ALA A 52 -12.80 -19.14 -11.87
C ALA A 52 -11.74 -18.76 -12.91
N ASN A 53 -12.10 -18.87 -14.20
CA ASN A 53 -11.34 -18.39 -15.37
C ASN A 53 -11.19 -16.85 -15.40
N VAL A 54 -10.93 -16.22 -14.25
CA VAL A 54 -10.51 -14.81 -14.20
C VAL A 54 -9.01 -14.82 -14.45
N SER A 55 -8.57 -14.30 -15.60
CA SER A 55 -7.15 -14.20 -15.91
C SER A 55 -6.42 -13.53 -14.75
N ALA A 56 -5.48 -14.24 -14.12
CA ALA A 56 -4.71 -13.78 -12.96
C ALA A 56 -4.13 -12.37 -13.17
N THR A 57 -3.79 -12.03 -14.41
CA THR A 57 -3.35 -10.70 -14.83
C THR A 57 -4.34 -9.58 -14.49
N ASN A 58 -5.63 -9.77 -14.74
CA ASN A 58 -6.66 -8.75 -14.49
C ASN A 58 -6.88 -8.51 -12.99
N LEU A 59 -6.74 -9.55 -12.16
CA LEU A 59 -6.82 -9.45 -10.70
C LEU A 59 -5.58 -8.75 -10.14
N THR A 60 -4.39 -9.10 -10.61
CA THR A 60 -3.14 -8.46 -10.21
C THR A 60 -3.15 -6.97 -10.56
N ASP A 61 -3.68 -6.56 -11.72
CA ASP A 61 -3.76 -5.16 -12.12
C ASP A 61 -4.67 -4.32 -11.21
N ARG A 62 -5.87 -4.83 -10.90
CA ARG A 62 -6.78 -4.16 -9.94
C ARG A 62 -6.18 -4.09 -8.54
N THR A 63 -5.52 -5.17 -8.12
CA THR A 63 -4.85 -5.23 -6.81
C THR A 63 -3.72 -4.20 -6.74
N MET A 64 -2.95 -4.03 -7.82
CA MET A 64 -1.89 -3.02 -7.89
C MET A 64 -2.42 -1.59 -7.76
N GLU A 65 -3.58 -1.28 -8.36
CA GLU A 65 -4.23 0.03 -8.22
C GLU A 65 -4.67 0.29 -6.77
N ILE A 66 -5.25 -0.71 -6.10
CA ILE A 66 -5.65 -0.59 -4.68
C ILE A 66 -4.43 -0.43 -3.77
N ILE A 67 -3.36 -1.20 -4.00
CA ILE A 67 -2.12 -1.08 -3.23
C ILE A 67 -1.53 0.31 -3.42
N ARG A 68 -1.55 0.86 -4.64
CA ARG A 68 -1.09 2.23 -4.89
C ARG A 68 -1.84 3.25 -4.01
N ASN A 69 -3.17 3.19 -4.00
CA ASN A 69 -4.00 4.08 -3.17
C ASN A 69 -3.70 3.91 -1.66
N ARG A 70 -3.49 2.67 -1.20
CA ARG A 70 -3.11 2.40 0.20
C ARG A 70 -1.75 2.99 0.55
N VAL A 71 -0.79 2.87 -0.34
CA VAL A 71 0.55 3.42 -0.14
C VAL A 71 0.53 4.96 -0.13
N ASP A 72 -0.26 5.57 -1.00
CA ASP A 72 -0.41 7.03 -1.02
C ASP A 72 -0.95 7.55 0.32
N SER A 73 -1.84 6.79 0.98
CA SER A 73 -2.35 7.09 2.32
C SER A 73 -1.28 7.06 3.44
N LEU A 74 -0.16 6.37 3.20
CA LEU A 74 0.98 6.32 4.14
C LEU A 74 1.86 7.57 4.05
N GLY A 75 1.60 8.47 3.10
CA GLY A 75 2.40 9.68 2.88
C GLY A 75 3.79 9.39 2.30
N VAL A 76 3.98 8.21 1.69
CA VAL A 76 5.23 7.86 1.01
C VAL A 76 5.31 8.63 -0.31
N ALA A 77 6.40 9.37 -0.50
CA ALA A 77 6.65 10.05 -1.76
C ALA A 77 7.02 9.03 -2.85
N GLU A 78 6.14 8.88 -3.83
CA GLU A 78 6.36 8.11 -5.08
C GLU A 78 6.72 6.63 -4.89
N PRO A 79 5.75 5.79 -4.49
CA PRO A 79 5.99 4.36 -4.39
C PRO A 79 6.16 3.70 -5.76
N LEU A 80 7.09 2.74 -5.84
CA LEU A 80 7.30 1.95 -7.04
C LEU A 80 6.58 0.61 -6.91
N LEU A 81 5.59 0.40 -7.76
CA LEU A 81 4.85 -0.85 -7.85
C LEU A 81 5.15 -1.51 -9.20
N GLN A 82 5.59 -2.77 -9.16
CA GLN A 82 5.91 -3.55 -10.35
C GLN A 82 5.33 -4.96 -10.23
N LYS A 83 4.80 -5.48 -11.34
CA LYS A 83 4.40 -6.89 -11.43
C LYS A 83 5.63 -7.78 -11.57
N VAL A 84 5.70 -8.84 -10.78
CA VAL A 84 6.77 -9.85 -10.84
C VAL A 84 6.13 -11.20 -11.17
N GLY A 85 6.24 -11.63 -12.42
CA GLY A 85 5.53 -12.83 -12.87
C GLY A 85 4.02 -12.61 -13.01
N ALA A 86 3.21 -13.64 -12.75
CA ALA A 86 1.76 -13.61 -13.01
C ALA A 86 0.92 -13.13 -11.80
N ASP A 87 1.36 -13.47 -10.58
CA ASP A 87 0.58 -13.35 -9.35
C ASP A 87 1.29 -12.54 -8.24
N ARG A 88 2.45 -11.93 -8.53
CA ARG A 88 3.21 -11.17 -7.52
C ARG A 88 3.34 -9.71 -7.88
N ILE A 89 3.37 -8.88 -6.84
CA ILE A 89 3.54 -7.43 -6.91
C ILE A 89 4.71 -7.08 -6.00
N MET A 90 5.75 -6.50 -6.58
CA MET A 90 6.84 -5.87 -5.85
C MET A 90 6.44 -4.42 -5.54
N VAL A 91 6.52 -4.05 -4.27
CA VAL A 91 6.22 -2.70 -3.77
C VAL A 91 7.48 -2.16 -3.11
N GLN A 92 7.97 -1.02 -3.58
CA GLN A 92 9.08 -0.30 -2.95
C GLN A 92 8.57 1.03 -2.39
N LEU A 93 8.94 1.29 -1.15
CA LEU A 93 8.59 2.47 -0.37
C LEU A 93 9.88 3.18 0.06
N PRO A 94 10.47 4.02 -0.82
CA PRO A 94 11.65 4.80 -0.47
C PRO A 94 11.34 5.79 0.65
N GLY A 95 12.26 5.97 1.59
CA GLY A 95 12.14 6.97 2.65
C GLY A 95 11.02 6.73 3.68
N ILE A 96 10.41 5.54 3.73
CA ILE A 96 9.44 5.22 4.78
C ILE A 96 10.13 5.15 6.14
N GLU A 97 9.68 5.97 7.10
CA GLU A 97 10.26 6.02 8.45
C GLU A 97 9.80 4.83 9.30
N ASN A 98 8.51 4.48 9.22
CA ASN A 98 7.92 3.41 10.01
C ASN A 98 7.55 2.20 9.13
N SER A 99 8.51 1.28 8.98
CA SER A 99 8.33 0.06 8.20
C SER A 99 7.29 -0.90 8.80
N GLU A 100 7.08 -0.90 10.13
CA GLU A 100 6.09 -1.75 10.78
C GLU A 100 4.66 -1.28 10.48
N ARG A 101 4.41 0.03 10.57
CA ARG A 101 3.11 0.62 10.21
C ARG A 101 2.78 0.41 8.73
N ALA A 102 3.77 0.56 7.86
CA ALA A 102 3.60 0.28 6.44
C ALA A 102 3.34 -1.22 6.18
N LEU A 103 4.00 -2.13 6.90
CA LEU A 103 3.68 -3.55 6.85
C LEU A 103 2.27 -3.84 7.39
N GLU A 104 1.81 -3.14 8.42
CA GLU A 104 0.47 -3.34 8.95
C GLU A 104 -0.60 -2.93 7.91
N VAL A 105 -0.42 -1.81 7.23
CA VAL A 105 -1.37 -1.30 6.22
C VAL A 105 -1.33 -2.10 4.92
N LEU A 106 -0.15 -2.59 4.51
CA LEU A 106 0.04 -3.32 3.25
C LEU A 106 -0.03 -4.84 3.39
N GLY A 107 0.34 -5.35 4.56
CA GLY A 107 0.37 -6.78 4.89
C GLY A 107 -0.94 -7.28 5.49
N LYS A 108 -1.77 -6.42 6.11
CA LYS A 108 -3.15 -6.79 6.44
C LYS A 108 -4.02 -6.68 5.21
N THR A 109 -4.49 -7.83 4.75
CA THR A 109 -5.50 -7.90 3.71
C THR A 109 -6.83 -7.54 4.34
N ALA A 110 -7.37 -6.32 4.25
CA ALA A 110 -8.75 -6.12 4.70
C ALA A 110 -9.75 -6.80 3.74
N PHE A 111 -9.66 -8.13 3.58
CA PHE A 111 -10.55 -8.92 2.76
C PHE A 111 -11.86 -9.10 3.53
N LEU A 112 -12.76 -8.16 3.27
CA LEU A 112 -14.05 -8.06 3.93
C LEU A 112 -15.08 -8.89 3.19
N GLU A 113 -15.79 -9.74 3.93
CA GLU A 113 -16.89 -10.55 3.45
C GLU A 113 -18.09 -10.46 4.39
N PHE A 114 -19.29 -10.36 3.82
CA PHE A 114 -20.55 -10.50 4.54
C PHE A 114 -21.14 -11.87 4.23
N LYS A 115 -21.30 -12.71 5.25
CA LYS A 115 -21.76 -14.08 5.10
C LYS A 115 -22.90 -14.37 6.06
N LEU A 116 -23.87 -15.18 5.64
CA LEU A 116 -24.93 -15.61 6.54
C LEU A 116 -24.42 -16.72 7.45
N VAL A 117 -24.80 -16.62 8.72
CA VAL A 117 -24.62 -17.70 9.68
C VAL A 117 -25.77 -18.68 9.53
N GLU A 118 -25.45 -19.95 9.67
CA GLU A 118 -26.41 -21.04 9.80
C GLU A 118 -26.61 -21.37 11.28
N ASP A 119 -27.86 -21.22 11.72
CA ASP A 119 -28.24 -21.40 13.12
C ASP A 119 -28.90 -22.77 13.36
N ASN A 120 -29.04 -23.61 12.32
CA ASN A 120 -29.57 -24.97 12.46
C ASN A 120 -28.67 -25.81 13.40
N PRO A 121 -29.20 -26.26 14.57
CA PRO A 121 -28.41 -27.00 15.55
C PRO A 121 -27.88 -28.33 15.03
N ASP A 122 -28.60 -28.99 14.11
CA ASP A 122 -28.20 -30.32 13.61
C ASP A 122 -27.03 -30.20 12.64
N LEU A 123 -27.09 -29.23 11.72
CA LEU A 123 -25.98 -28.92 10.80
C LEU A 123 -24.74 -28.43 11.56
N THR A 124 -24.94 -27.62 12.60
CA THR A 124 -23.84 -27.12 13.42
C THR A 124 -23.17 -28.27 14.18
N LYS A 125 -23.92 -29.21 14.74
CA LYS A 125 -23.37 -30.40 15.41
C LYS A 125 -22.60 -31.29 14.44
N GLU A 126 -23.13 -31.49 13.24
CA GLU A 126 -22.47 -32.29 12.19
C GLU A 126 -21.14 -31.65 11.76
N ALA A 127 -21.13 -30.34 11.54
CA ALA A 127 -19.93 -29.58 11.22
C ALA A 127 -18.89 -29.66 12.35
N LEU A 128 -19.33 -29.53 13.61
CA LEU A 128 -18.47 -29.67 14.80
C LEU A 128 -17.88 -31.09 14.97
N ALA A 129 -18.58 -32.11 14.45
CA ALA A 129 -18.08 -33.49 14.41
C ALA A 129 -17.05 -33.74 13.28
N GLY A 130 -16.73 -32.72 12.47
CA GLY A 130 -15.77 -32.79 11.37
C GLY A 130 -16.40 -32.94 9.99
N ASN A 131 -17.73 -33.08 9.91
CA ASN A 131 -18.46 -33.23 8.65
C ASN A 131 -19.11 -31.91 8.28
N VAL A 132 -18.33 -30.96 7.75
CA VAL A 132 -18.88 -29.67 7.32
C VAL A 132 -19.72 -29.87 6.04
N PRO A 133 -21.01 -29.51 6.04
CA PRO A 133 -21.85 -29.66 4.85
C PRO A 133 -21.32 -28.83 3.67
N ALA A 134 -21.53 -29.33 2.44
CA ALA A 134 -21.11 -28.63 1.24
C ALA A 134 -21.70 -27.21 1.17
N GLY A 135 -20.87 -26.22 0.85
CA GLY A 135 -21.26 -24.80 0.82
C GLY A 135 -21.19 -24.09 2.17
N TYR A 136 -20.70 -24.75 3.23
CA TYR A 136 -20.46 -24.13 4.53
C TYR A 136 -19.00 -24.24 4.95
N GLN A 137 -18.62 -23.40 5.91
CA GLN A 137 -17.32 -23.41 6.58
C GLN A 137 -17.47 -23.02 8.04
N LEU A 138 -16.59 -23.52 8.89
CA LEU A 138 -16.50 -23.09 10.28
C LEU A 138 -15.52 -21.93 10.39
N LEU A 139 -15.99 -20.80 10.89
CA LEU A 139 -15.13 -19.67 11.22
C LEU A 139 -15.26 -19.32 12.70
N TYR A 140 -14.23 -18.65 13.22
CA TYR A 140 -14.11 -18.32 14.62
C TYR A 140 -14.14 -16.81 14.81
N GLU A 141 -14.79 -16.39 15.89
CA GLU A 141 -14.59 -15.07 16.49
C GLU A 141 -13.53 -15.22 17.59
N TYR A 142 -12.71 -14.21 17.82
CA TYR A 142 -11.69 -14.25 18.86
C TYR A 142 -12.02 -13.23 19.94
N GLU A 143 -12.16 -13.72 21.17
CA GLU A 143 -12.37 -12.87 22.34
C GLU A 143 -11.09 -12.79 23.16
N LYS A 144 -10.70 -11.57 23.53
CA LYS A 144 -9.62 -11.36 24.51
C LYS A 144 -10.15 -11.71 25.91
N ASP A 145 -9.51 -12.68 26.58
CA ASP A 145 -9.80 -13.01 27.98
C ASP A 145 -9.38 -11.87 28.93
N THR A 146 -9.66 -11.99 30.22
CA THR A 146 -9.30 -10.99 31.24
C THR A 146 -7.79 -10.75 31.39
N ARG A 147 -6.95 -11.60 30.79
CA ARG A 147 -5.49 -11.49 30.74
C ARG A 147 -4.98 -10.99 29.39
N GLY A 148 -5.88 -10.62 28.48
CA GLY A 148 -5.56 -10.16 27.13
C GLY A 148 -5.19 -11.27 26.15
N ILE A 149 -5.35 -12.54 26.52
CA ILE A 149 -5.07 -13.69 25.65
C ILE A 149 -6.28 -13.90 24.73
N SER A 150 -6.05 -13.89 23.42
CA SER A 150 -7.10 -14.15 22.43
C SER A 150 -7.44 -15.63 22.41
N GLN A 151 -8.67 -15.97 22.77
CA GLN A 151 -9.19 -17.33 22.70
C GLN A 151 -10.30 -17.40 21.64
N PRO A 152 -10.33 -18.46 20.81
CA PRO A 152 -11.42 -18.63 19.87
C PRO A 152 -12.74 -18.88 20.63
N SER A 153 -13.80 -18.22 20.19
CA SER A 153 -15.17 -18.49 20.61
C SER A 153 -15.63 -19.86 20.10
N ALA A 154 -16.86 -20.25 20.47
CA ALA A 154 -17.55 -21.31 19.73
C ALA A 154 -17.58 -20.95 18.23
N PRO A 155 -17.28 -21.90 17.33
CA PRO A 155 -17.28 -21.61 15.91
C PRO A 155 -18.70 -21.36 15.41
N PHE A 156 -18.79 -20.53 14.38
CA PHE A 156 -20.02 -20.29 13.65
C PHE A 156 -20.00 -21.12 12.38
N LEU A 157 -21.11 -21.80 12.08
CA LEU A 157 -21.33 -22.38 10.78
C LEU A 157 -21.74 -21.26 9.82
N ILE A 158 -20.92 -21.00 8.81
CA ILE A 158 -21.09 -19.86 7.91
C ILE A 158 -21.17 -20.34 6.47
N GLN A 159 -22.05 -19.73 5.68
CA GLN A 159 -22.11 -19.99 4.25
C GLN A 159 -20.78 -19.61 3.58
N ALA A 160 -20.22 -20.51 2.79
CA ALA A 160 -18.91 -20.30 2.16
C ALA A 160 -18.93 -19.14 1.16
N GLU A 161 -20.02 -18.98 0.41
CA GLU A 161 -20.19 -17.89 -0.56
C GLU A 161 -20.51 -16.54 0.13
N PRO A 162 -19.75 -15.47 -0.15
CA PRO A 162 -20.06 -14.14 0.37
C PRO A 162 -21.23 -13.50 -0.36
N LEU A 163 -22.12 -12.86 0.39
CA LEU A 163 -23.25 -12.10 -0.15
C LEU A 163 -22.84 -10.71 -0.62
N LEU A 164 -21.92 -10.08 0.12
CA LEU A 164 -21.28 -8.82 -0.20
C LEU A 164 -19.80 -8.91 0.19
N THR A 165 -18.98 -8.12 -0.47
CA THR A 165 -17.53 -8.02 -0.22
C THR A 165 -17.13 -6.58 -0.02
N GLY A 166 -15.88 -6.33 0.35
CA GLY A 166 -15.39 -4.95 0.44
C GLY A 166 -15.36 -4.18 -0.91
N GLN A 167 -15.46 -4.85 -2.06
CA GLN A 167 -15.61 -4.17 -3.37
C GLN A 167 -16.98 -3.47 -3.52
N ASP A 168 -17.95 -3.89 -2.71
CA ASP A 168 -19.29 -3.32 -2.68
C ASP A 168 -19.36 -2.01 -1.89
N LEU A 169 -18.27 -1.63 -1.21
CA LEU A 169 -18.16 -0.40 -0.45
C LEU A 169 -17.92 0.81 -1.35
N LYS A 170 -18.50 1.94 -0.95
CA LYS A 170 -18.24 3.27 -1.46
C LYS A 170 -17.21 4.00 -0.61
N ASN A 171 -17.31 3.87 0.72
CA ASN A 171 -16.34 4.41 1.67
C ASN A 171 -16.40 3.66 3.01
N ALA A 172 -15.38 3.87 3.83
CA ALA A 172 -15.33 3.40 5.21
C ALA A 172 -14.70 4.46 6.12
N ARG A 173 -15.26 4.67 7.33
CA ARG A 173 -14.82 5.72 8.25
C ARG A 173 -14.78 5.25 9.69
N LEU A 174 -13.87 5.82 10.47
CA LEU A 174 -13.91 5.70 11.91
C LEU A 174 -15.18 6.38 12.44
N GLY A 175 -15.97 5.63 13.19
CA GLY A 175 -17.13 6.12 13.92
C GLY A 175 -17.02 5.80 15.41
N TYR A 176 -18.02 6.23 16.16
CA TYR A 176 -18.17 5.90 17.57
C TYR A 176 -19.60 5.43 17.83
N ALA A 177 -19.75 4.24 18.39
CA ALA A 177 -21.03 3.74 18.88
C ALA A 177 -21.40 4.40 20.23
N GLU A 178 -22.59 4.09 20.72
CA GLU A 178 -22.99 4.46 22.08
C GLU A 178 -21.92 4.02 23.10
N GLY A 179 -21.58 4.90 24.04
CA GLY A 179 -20.51 4.66 25.02
C GLY A 179 -19.09 4.97 24.52
N ALA A 180 -18.95 5.68 23.39
CA ALA A 180 -17.66 6.08 22.80
C ALA A 180 -16.76 4.90 22.40
N LEU A 181 -17.37 3.76 22.07
CA LEU A 181 -16.66 2.59 21.54
C LEU A 181 -16.32 2.83 20.06
N PRO A 182 -15.05 2.67 19.65
CA PRO A 182 -14.65 2.89 18.27
C PRO A 182 -15.20 1.79 17.36
N VAL A 183 -15.72 2.20 16.20
CA VAL A 183 -16.31 1.31 15.18
C VAL A 183 -15.87 1.73 13.78
N VAL A 184 -16.11 0.86 12.80
CA VAL A 184 -15.95 1.23 11.39
C VAL A 184 -17.31 1.34 10.72
N ASP A 185 -17.70 2.56 10.37
CA ASP A 185 -18.90 2.85 9.61
C ASP A 185 -18.64 2.58 8.13
N LEU A 186 -19.56 1.84 7.50
CA LEU A 186 -19.48 1.42 6.11
C LEU A 186 -20.63 2.02 5.31
N GLU A 187 -20.32 2.57 4.14
CA GLU A 187 -21.31 2.98 3.14
C GLU A 187 -21.15 2.12 1.90
N PHE A 188 -22.21 1.43 1.47
CA PHE A 188 -22.20 0.66 0.23
C PHE A 188 -22.40 1.56 -0.99
N ASN A 189 -21.91 1.13 -2.15
CA ASN A 189 -22.23 1.78 -3.42
C ASN A 189 -23.73 1.62 -3.77
N SER A 190 -24.24 2.37 -4.74
CA SER A 190 -25.69 2.39 -5.02
C SER A 190 -26.27 1.02 -5.43
N ALA A 191 -25.50 0.18 -6.12
CA ALA A 191 -25.96 -1.15 -6.54
C ALA A 191 -25.96 -2.11 -5.35
N ALA A 192 -24.86 -2.14 -4.61
CA ALA A 192 -24.70 -2.94 -3.41
C ALA A 192 -25.66 -2.55 -2.29
N GLY A 193 -25.97 -1.27 -2.12
CA GLY A 193 -26.95 -0.81 -1.12
C GLY A 193 -28.35 -1.37 -1.36
N LYS A 194 -28.77 -1.50 -2.63
CA LYS A 194 -30.02 -2.17 -3.00
C LYS A 194 -29.96 -3.66 -2.70
N LYS A 195 -28.86 -4.32 -3.09
CA LYS A 195 -28.61 -5.74 -2.79
C LYS A 195 -28.63 -6.01 -1.28
N PHE A 196 -28.00 -5.15 -0.49
CA PHE A 196 -27.99 -5.22 0.98
C PHE A 196 -29.40 -5.06 1.57
N ALA A 197 -30.20 -4.14 1.02
CA ALA A 197 -31.59 -3.97 1.42
C ALA A 197 -32.48 -5.19 1.10
N GLU A 198 -32.17 -5.95 0.05
CA GLU A 198 -32.85 -7.20 -0.32
C GLU A 198 -32.39 -8.37 0.56
N ILE A 199 -31.08 -8.49 0.81
CA ILE A 199 -30.51 -9.49 1.71
C ILE A 199 -31.10 -9.35 3.11
N THR A 200 -31.11 -8.13 3.66
CA THR A 200 -31.66 -7.88 5.00
C THR A 200 -33.18 -8.08 5.08
N ALA A 201 -33.91 -7.85 3.98
CA ALA A 201 -35.36 -8.10 3.95
C ALA A 201 -35.71 -9.59 3.99
N THR A 202 -34.92 -10.44 3.33
CA THR A 202 -35.20 -11.88 3.22
C THR A 202 -34.58 -12.71 4.36
N ASN A 203 -33.73 -12.11 5.20
CA ASN A 203 -32.99 -12.80 6.25
C ASN A 203 -33.24 -12.19 7.65
N VAL A 204 -34.43 -11.66 7.90
CA VAL A 204 -34.82 -11.16 9.23
C VAL A 204 -34.73 -12.29 10.26
N ASN A 205 -34.25 -11.95 11.46
CA ASN A 205 -33.91 -12.85 12.58
C ASN A 205 -32.72 -13.79 12.34
N ARG A 206 -31.99 -13.66 11.24
CA ARG A 206 -30.75 -14.40 10.99
C ARG A 206 -29.52 -13.56 11.34
N ARG A 207 -28.41 -14.21 11.67
CA ARG A 207 -27.13 -13.52 11.89
C ARG A 207 -26.39 -13.29 10.57
N LEU A 208 -25.89 -12.07 10.39
CA LEU A 208 -25.04 -11.69 9.27
C LEU A 208 -23.62 -11.48 9.80
N ALA A 209 -22.74 -12.44 9.54
CA ALA A 209 -21.35 -12.37 9.92
C ALA A 209 -20.59 -11.38 9.05
N ILE A 210 -19.82 -10.52 9.71
CA ILE A 210 -18.82 -9.64 9.11
C ILE A 210 -17.46 -10.31 9.32
N VAL A 211 -16.89 -10.80 8.23
CA VAL A 211 -15.66 -11.59 8.23
C VAL A 211 -14.54 -10.77 7.63
N LEU A 212 -13.40 -10.72 8.32
CA LEU A 212 -12.17 -10.09 7.86
C LEU A 212 -11.06 -11.13 7.91
N ASP A 213 -10.43 -11.43 6.78
CA ASP A 213 -9.35 -12.43 6.70
C ASP A 213 -9.71 -13.84 7.19
N GLY A 214 -10.99 -14.22 7.06
CA GLY A 214 -11.49 -15.49 7.59
C GLY A 214 -11.72 -15.49 9.10
N ILE A 215 -11.60 -14.34 9.76
CA ILE A 215 -11.91 -14.16 11.18
C ILE A 215 -13.22 -13.36 11.30
N ILE A 216 -14.16 -13.87 12.09
CA ILE A 216 -15.40 -13.14 12.37
C ILE A 216 -15.07 -11.97 13.29
N GLN A 217 -15.43 -10.77 12.84
CA GLN A 217 -15.30 -9.54 13.65
C GLN A 217 -16.57 -9.28 14.46
N SER A 218 -17.72 -9.57 13.88
CA SER A 218 -19.02 -9.57 14.56
C SER A 218 -20.06 -10.34 13.74
N ALA A 219 -21.10 -10.84 14.41
CA ALA A 219 -22.23 -11.54 13.77
C ALA A 219 -23.59 -11.03 14.29
N PRO A 220 -23.94 -9.75 14.03
CA PRO A 220 -25.19 -9.17 14.49
C PRO A 220 -26.42 -9.87 13.87
N VAL A 221 -27.51 -9.89 14.63
CA VAL A 221 -28.82 -10.36 14.15
C VAL A 221 -29.48 -9.28 13.31
N ILE A 222 -29.94 -9.63 12.11
CA ILE A 222 -30.74 -8.75 11.26
C ILE A 222 -32.13 -8.61 11.89
N ARG A 223 -32.46 -7.44 12.43
CA ARG A 223 -33.77 -7.20 13.08
C ARG A 223 -34.85 -6.74 12.10
N GLU A 224 -34.45 -5.97 11.10
CA GLU A 224 -35.34 -5.38 10.10
C GLU A 224 -34.59 -5.16 8.79
N ARG A 225 -35.34 -4.81 7.75
CA ARG A 225 -34.79 -4.42 6.46
C ARG A 225 -33.99 -3.12 6.58
N ILE A 226 -32.80 -3.08 5.98
CA ILE A 226 -31.91 -1.89 5.99
C ILE A 226 -31.82 -1.28 4.58
N PRO A 227 -32.70 -0.33 4.21
CA PRO A 227 -32.71 0.28 2.87
C PRO A 227 -31.60 1.31 2.63
N GLY A 228 -30.92 1.77 3.70
CA GLY A 228 -29.97 2.88 3.63
C GLY A 228 -28.57 2.53 3.14
N GLY A 229 -28.28 1.25 2.86
CA GLY A 229 -26.95 0.83 2.38
C GLY A 229 -25.81 1.17 3.34
N ARG A 230 -26.09 1.23 4.65
CA ARG A 230 -25.09 1.50 5.70
C ARG A 230 -24.97 0.30 6.62
N ALA A 231 -23.76 0.01 7.04
CA ALA A 231 -23.45 -1.02 8.03
C ALA A 231 -22.35 -0.51 8.99
N GLN A 232 -22.18 -1.21 10.10
CA GLN A 232 -21.18 -0.87 11.10
C GLN A 232 -20.44 -2.15 11.49
N ILE A 233 -19.11 -2.12 11.45
CA ILE A 233 -18.27 -3.16 12.02
C ILE A 233 -18.00 -2.77 13.46
N SER A 234 -18.68 -3.45 14.38
CA SER A 234 -18.38 -3.40 15.80
C SER A 234 -17.41 -4.51 16.17
N GLY A 235 -16.53 -4.24 17.13
CA GLY A 235 -15.59 -5.20 17.68
C GLY A 235 -14.85 -4.58 18.87
N ARG A 236 -13.96 -5.35 19.50
CA ARG A 236 -13.08 -4.84 20.56
C ARG A 236 -11.87 -4.10 19.97
N PHE A 237 -12.15 -3.11 19.13
CA PHE A 237 -11.11 -2.29 18.50
C PHE A 237 -10.61 -1.22 19.46
N THR A 238 -9.34 -0.90 19.36
CA THR A 238 -8.82 0.40 19.79
C THR A 238 -9.14 1.45 18.73
N THR A 239 -9.12 2.74 19.10
CA THR A 239 -9.32 3.84 18.15
C THR A 239 -8.33 3.76 16.98
N GLN A 240 -7.09 3.35 17.24
CA GLN A 240 -6.05 3.21 16.23
C GLN A 240 -6.31 2.02 15.30
N GLU A 241 -6.78 0.88 15.83
CA GLU A 241 -7.15 -0.29 15.03
C GLU A 241 -8.34 0.01 14.11
N ALA A 242 -9.38 0.68 14.64
CA ALA A 242 -10.55 1.06 13.86
C ALA A 242 -10.22 2.11 12.78
N ASP A 243 -9.41 3.12 13.09
CA ASP A 243 -8.91 4.09 12.10
C ASP A 243 -8.09 3.41 10.99
N THR A 244 -7.21 2.48 11.37
CA THR A 244 -6.40 1.73 10.41
C THR A 244 -7.28 0.87 9.52
N LEU A 245 -8.23 0.12 10.09
CA LEU A 245 -9.15 -0.70 9.32
C LEU A 245 -10.03 0.15 8.38
N ALA A 246 -10.55 1.28 8.86
CA ALA A 246 -11.34 2.20 8.06
C ALA A 246 -10.55 2.70 6.84
N LYS A 247 -9.31 3.15 7.04
CA LYS A 247 -8.43 3.60 5.93
C LYS A 247 -8.14 2.50 4.92
N ILE A 248 -7.88 1.28 5.39
CA ILE A 248 -7.61 0.15 4.49
C ILE A 248 -8.84 -0.21 3.65
N LEU A 249 -10.04 -0.15 4.23
CA LEU A 249 -11.30 -0.41 3.52
C LEU A 249 -11.68 0.75 2.58
N ASP A 250 -11.46 1.99 2.98
CA ASP A 250 -11.77 3.20 2.19
C ASP A 250 -10.89 3.34 0.95
N ALA A 251 -9.60 2.96 1.06
CA ALA A 251 -8.67 2.89 -0.07
C ALA A 251 -9.05 1.81 -1.11
N GLY A 252 -10.08 1.01 -0.82
CA GLY A 252 -10.54 -0.12 -1.60
C GLY A 252 -10.17 -1.45 -0.94
N ALA A 253 -11.16 -2.32 -0.77
CA ALA A 253 -10.90 -3.69 -0.34
C ALA A 253 -10.26 -4.50 -1.46
N LEU A 254 -9.32 -5.37 -1.09
CA LEU A 254 -8.61 -6.19 -2.06
C LEU A 254 -9.56 -7.21 -2.71
N PRO A 255 -9.42 -7.46 -4.02
CA PRO A 255 -10.24 -8.45 -4.70
C PRO A 255 -9.86 -9.89 -4.35
N ALA A 256 -8.70 -10.07 -3.71
CA ALA A 256 -8.15 -11.35 -3.35
C ALA A 256 -7.28 -11.23 -2.08
N LYS A 257 -7.06 -12.37 -1.43
CA LYS A 257 -6.13 -12.45 -0.31
C LYS A 257 -4.69 -12.24 -0.82
N ILE A 258 -3.91 -11.47 -0.10
CA ILE A 258 -2.50 -11.21 -0.35
C ILE A 258 -1.65 -11.83 0.75
N GLU A 259 -0.53 -12.42 0.38
CA GLU A 259 0.48 -12.87 1.34
C GLU A 259 1.80 -12.16 1.09
N VAL A 260 2.47 -11.74 2.15
CA VAL A 260 3.83 -11.20 2.07
C VAL A 260 4.79 -12.38 1.98
N ILE A 261 5.41 -12.57 0.82
CA ILE A 261 6.35 -13.69 0.58
C ILE A 261 7.81 -13.28 0.78
N ASP A 262 8.12 -12.00 0.65
CA ASP A 262 9.45 -11.46 0.93
C ASP A 262 9.34 -10.03 1.47
N ARG A 263 10.24 -9.68 2.40
CA ARG A 263 10.33 -8.36 3.03
C ARG A 263 11.80 -8.01 3.24
N THR A 264 12.22 -6.92 2.61
CA THR A 264 13.54 -6.31 2.82
C THR A 264 13.38 -4.89 3.34
N VAL A 265 14.06 -4.56 4.44
CA VAL A 265 14.07 -3.21 5.01
C VAL A 265 15.51 -2.71 4.98
N VAL A 266 15.72 -1.55 4.36
CA VAL A 266 17.03 -0.89 4.28
C VAL A 266 17.01 0.34 5.17
N GLY A 267 17.91 0.37 6.16
CA GLY A 267 18.00 1.48 7.10
C GLY A 267 18.58 2.76 6.45
N PRO A 268 18.08 3.97 6.79
CA PRO A 268 18.59 5.23 6.24
C PRO A 268 20.08 5.48 6.53
N ALA A 269 20.62 4.90 7.61
CA ALA A 269 22.03 5.04 7.99
C ALA A 269 22.99 4.44 6.96
N LEU A 270 22.65 3.27 6.38
CA LEU A 270 23.48 2.60 5.37
C LEU A 270 23.55 3.39 4.05
N GLY A 271 22.43 4.03 3.67
CA GLY A 271 22.37 4.91 2.52
C GLY A 271 23.18 6.20 2.73
N ARG A 272 23.08 6.82 3.90
CA ARG A 272 23.80 8.06 4.23
C ARG A 272 25.32 7.88 4.20
N ASP A 273 25.83 6.76 4.68
CA ASP A 273 27.26 6.45 4.65
C ASP A 273 27.77 6.24 3.22
N SER A 274 26.95 5.61 2.36
CA SER A 274 27.23 5.43 0.93
C SER A 274 27.27 6.78 0.20
N ILE A 275 26.31 7.67 0.47
CA ILE A 275 26.28 9.04 -0.08
C ILE A 275 27.53 9.82 0.34
N ASN A 276 27.86 9.82 1.63
CA ASN A 276 29.02 10.55 2.14
C ASN A 276 30.33 10.06 1.52
N SER A 277 30.48 8.74 1.39
CA SER A 277 31.67 8.12 0.80
C SER A 277 31.76 8.42 -0.70
N GLY A 278 30.63 8.36 -1.42
CA GLY A 278 30.54 8.73 -2.83
C GLY A 278 30.92 10.19 -3.09
N ILE A 279 30.44 11.12 -2.25
CA ILE A 279 30.80 12.54 -2.35
C ILE A 279 32.30 12.75 -2.13
N LYS A 280 32.88 12.12 -1.10
CA LYS A 280 34.33 12.21 -0.82
C LYS A 280 35.16 11.64 -1.98
N ALA A 281 34.77 10.48 -2.53
CA ALA A 281 35.44 9.85 -3.66
C ALA A 281 35.35 10.71 -4.93
N SER A 282 34.16 11.25 -5.24
CA SER A 282 33.95 12.13 -6.39
C SER A 282 34.75 13.42 -6.28
N LEU A 283 34.82 14.02 -5.08
CA LEU A 283 35.60 15.23 -4.86
C LEU A 283 37.10 14.97 -5.03
N MET A 284 37.61 13.89 -4.44
CA MET A 284 39.02 13.51 -4.58
C MET A 284 39.38 13.20 -6.03
N GLY A 285 38.54 12.43 -6.73
CA GLY A 285 38.71 12.11 -8.14
C GLY A 285 38.69 13.35 -9.03
N SER A 286 37.76 14.28 -8.78
CA SER A 286 37.69 15.55 -9.52
C SER A 286 38.96 16.39 -9.34
N ILE A 287 39.48 16.48 -8.10
CA ILE A 287 40.74 17.19 -7.82
C ILE A 287 41.91 16.53 -8.56
N MET A 288 41.99 15.20 -8.58
CA MET A 288 43.05 14.49 -9.30
C MET A 288 42.97 14.70 -10.82
N VAL A 289 41.77 14.71 -11.40
CA VAL A 289 41.58 14.97 -12.84
C VAL A 289 42.01 16.39 -13.21
N VAL A 290 41.56 17.39 -12.45
CA VAL A 290 41.95 18.80 -12.65
C VAL A 290 43.47 18.95 -12.53
N ALA A 291 44.07 18.40 -11.48
CA ALA A 291 45.52 18.44 -11.30
C ALA A 291 46.27 17.77 -12.47
N PHE A 292 45.79 16.61 -12.94
CA PHE A 292 46.37 15.92 -14.08
C PHE A 292 46.26 16.73 -15.38
N MET A 293 45.10 17.33 -15.66
CA MET A 293 44.89 18.16 -16.85
C MET A 293 45.81 19.38 -16.87
N LEU A 294 45.98 20.05 -15.72
CA LEU A 294 46.88 21.19 -15.58
C LEU A 294 48.34 20.79 -15.79
N LEU A 295 48.77 19.64 -15.24
CA LEU A 295 50.15 19.17 -15.36
C LEU A 295 50.49 18.65 -16.76
N TYR A 296 49.58 17.90 -17.40
CA TYR A 296 49.84 17.26 -18.69
C TYR A 296 49.58 18.19 -19.88
N TYR A 297 48.49 18.97 -19.85
CA TYR A 297 48.07 19.82 -20.97
C TYR A 297 48.36 21.32 -20.77
N THR A 298 48.91 21.72 -19.63
CA THR A 298 49.31 23.11 -19.33
C THR A 298 48.18 24.12 -19.56
N ALA A 299 48.37 25.11 -20.45
CA ALA A 299 47.36 26.12 -20.78
C ALA A 299 46.11 25.54 -21.46
N GLY A 300 46.25 24.44 -22.22
CA GLY A 300 45.11 23.72 -22.78
C GLY A 300 44.27 23.01 -21.72
N GLY A 301 44.90 22.63 -20.60
CA GLY A 301 44.23 22.01 -19.46
C GLY A 301 43.18 22.94 -18.82
N LEU A 302 43.49 24.22 -18.66
CA LEU A 302 42.55 25.22 -18.11
C LEU A 302 41.26 25.33 -18.92
N VAL A 303 41.38 25.28 -20.25
CA VAL A 303 40.22 25.33 -21.16
C VAL A 303 39.40 24.05 -21.04
N ALA A 304 40.07 22.89 -20.91
CA ALA A 304 39.42 21.60 -20.72
C ALA A 304 38.69 21.50 -19.37
N ASP A 305 39.30 21.97 -18.28
CA ASP A 305 38.68 22.00 -16.95
C ASP A 305 37.46 22.92 -16.92
N PHE A 306 37.52 24.07 -17.59
CA PHE A 306 36.36 24.95 -17.75
C PHE A 306 35.23 24.27 -18.52
N ALA A 307 35.54 23.56 -19.60
CA ALA A 307 34.56 22.77 -20.35
C ALA A 307 33.97 21.63 -19.53
N LEU A 308 34.78 20.94 -18.72
CA LEU A 308 34.35 19.87 -17.82
C LEU A 308 33.39 20.38 -16.75
N ALA A 309 33.72 21.50 -16.10
CA ALA A 309 32.85 22.11 -15.10
C ALA A 309 31.50 22.53 -15.70
N LEU A 310 31.51 23.11 -16.90
CA LEU A 310 30.31 23.48 -17.63
C LEU A 310 29.48 22.25 -18.00
N ASN A 311 30.12 21.16 -18.43
CA ASN A 311 29.44 19.90 -18.72
C ASN A 311 28.76 19.32 -17.47
N ILE A 312 29.48 19.23 -16.34
CA ILE A 312 28.91 18.73 -15.06
C ILE A 312 27.70 19.57 -14.64
N LEU A 313 27.80 20.90 -14.72
CA LEU A 313 26.71 21.80 -14.37
C LEU A 313 25.46 21.60 -15.26
N ILE A 314 25.66 21.40 -16.57
CA ILE A 314 24.56 21.11 -17.51
C ILE A 314 23.95 19.74 -17.21
N LEU A 315 24.75 18.69 -17.01
CA LEU A 315 24.27 17.35 -16.68
C LEU A 315 23.43 17.34 -15.40
N LEU A 316 23.90 18.01 -14.34
CA LEU A 316 23.16 18.13 -13.09
C LEU A 316 21.87 18.93 -13.26
N GLY A 317 21.88 20.00 -14.06
CA GLY A 317 20.68 20.76 -14.41
C GLY A 317 19.63 19.91 -15.14
N PHE A 318 20.07 19.06 -16.08
CA PHE A 318 19.19 18.13 -16.80
C PHE A 318 18.59 17.06 -15.88
N LEU A 319 19.41 16.41 -15.03
CA LEU A 319 18.93 15.44 -14.04
C LEU A 319 17.86 16.03 -13.12
N ALA A 320 18.13 17.21 -12.56
CA ALA A 320 17.19 17.92 -11.68
C ALA A 320 15.89 18.32 -12.40
N TYR A 321 15.96 18.70 -13.68
CA TYR A 321 14.79 19.05 -14.48
C TYR A 321 13.88 17.84 -14.74
N PHE A 322 14.47 16.69 -15.08
CA PHE A 322 13.72 15.47 -15.39
C PHE A 322 13.29 14.65 -14.17
N ARG A 323 13.68 15.06 -12.96
CA ARG A 323 13.38 14.34 -11.70
C ARG A 323 13.76 12.86 -11.77
N ALA A 324 14.90 12.58 -12.40
CA ALA A 324 15.47 11.25 -12.58
C ALA A 324 16.60 10.99 -11.58
#